data_AF-A0A0M2K2Y0-F1
#
_entry.id   AF-A0A0M2K2Y0-F1
#
_cell.length_a   1.000
_cell.length_b   1.000
_cell.length_c   1.000
_cell.angle_alpha   90.00
_cell.angle_beta   90.00
_cell.angle_gamma   90.00
#
_symmetry.space_group_name_H-M   'P 1'
#
loop_
_entity.id
_entity.type
_entity.pdbx_description
1 polymer ?
#
loop_
_entity_poly.entity_id
_entity_poly.type
_entity_poly.pdbx_seq_one_letter_code
_entity_poly.pdbx_strand_id
1 'polypeptide(L)'
;MQAAVEHPWWYLVVVLGYGVGFALLVRILKSGTAVGVAYGIWAASGVALTALCAALLFGHTLSGTSVGGIALIVVGVVLVEWGAQAGHRRIGQEL
;
A
#
# COMPACT_ATOMS: atom_id res chain seq x y z
N MET A 1 -3.16 -5.74 -22.64
CA MET A 1 -4.09 -4.61 -22.55
C MET A 1 -5.45 -4.86 -23.24
N GLN A 2 -5.72 -6.02 -23.87
CA GLN A 2 -6.98 -6.26 -24.59
C GLN A 2 -8.16 -6.69 -23.69
N ALA A 3 -7.92 -7.35 -22.56
CA ALA A 3 -8.99 -7.87 -21.68
C ALA A 3 -9.89 -6.80 -21.02
N ALA A 4 -9.40 -5.58 -20.79
CA ALA A 4 -10.20 -4.50 -20.18
C ALA A 4 -11.14 -3.80 -21.19
N VAL A 5 -10.78 -3.84 -22.47
CA VAL A 5 -11.58 -3.23 -23.55
C VAL A 5 -12.72 -4.16 -23.96
N GLU A 6 -12.51 -5.47 -23.89
CA GLU A 6 -13.52 -6.48 -24.23
C GLU A 6 -14.57 -6.66 -23.11
N HIS A 7 -14.20 -6.39 -21.85
CA HIS A 7 -15.04 -6.59 -20.68
C HIS A 7 -15.06 -5.35 -19.76
N PRO A 8 -15.93 -4.36 -20.04
CA PRO A 8 -15.93 -3.07 -19.33
C PRO A 8 -16.25 -3.16 -17.84
N TRP A 9 -16.77 -4.29 -17.34
CA TRP A 9 -17.04 -4.48 -15.91
C TRP A 9 -15.77 -4.50 -15.05
N TRP A 10 -14.59 -4.77 -15.63
CA TRP A 10 -13.31 -4.67 -14.91
C TRP A 10 -13.03 -3.25 -14.42
N TYR A 11 -13.48 -2.21 -15.13
CA TYR A 11 -13.35 -0.83 -14.67
C TYR A 11 -14.11 -0.58 -13.37
N LEU A 12 -15.27 -1.22 -13.17
CA LEU A 12 -16.04 -1.10 -11.92
C LEU A 12 -15.26 -1.69 -10.75
N VAL A 13 -14.61 -2.85 -10.94
CA VAL A 13 -13.76 -3.47 -9.92
C VAL A 13 -12.60 -2.56 -9.53
N VAL A 14 -11.93 -1.95 -10.53
CA VAL A 14 -10.83 -1.01 -10.30
C VAL A 14 -11.30 0.22 -9.53
N VAL A 15 -12.40 0.85 -9.97
CA VAL A 15 -12.96 2.05 -9.32
C VAL A 15 -13.37 1.75 -7.87
N LEU A 16 -14.05 0.62 -7.64
CA LEU A 16 -14.44 0.19 -6.29
C LEU A 16 -13.20 -0.06 -5.41
N GLY A 17 -12.19 -0.75 -5.94
CA GLY A 17 -10.93 -1.00 -5.23
C GLY A 17 -10.22 0.29 -4.83
N TYR A 18 -10.12 1.26 -5.74
CA TYR A 18 -9.57 2.58 -5.44
C TYR A 18 -10.41 3.31 -4.38
N GLY A 19 -11.74 3.31 -4.51
CA GLY A 19 -12.63 3.94 -3.54
C GLY A 19 -12.44 3.38 -2.13
N VAL A 20 -12.37 2.05 -1.99
CA VAL A 20 -12.10 1.39 -0.71
C VAL A 20 -10.69 1.74 -0.20
N GLY A 21 -9.69 1.70 -1.07
CA GLY A 21 -8.30 2.03 -0.71
C GLY A 21 -8.16 3.46 -0.19
N PHE A 22 -8.77 4.44 -0.85
CA PHE A 22 -8.76 5.82 -0.38
C PHE A 22 -9.58 6.02 0.90
N ALA A 23 -10.72 5.34 1.04
CA ALA A 23 -11.49 5.39 2.28
C ALA A 23 -10.68 4.88 3.48
N LEU A 24 -9.94 3.77 3.32
CA LEU A 24 -9.05 3.24 4.35
C LEU A 24 -7.90 4.20 4.66
N LEU A 25 -7.28 4.81 3.65
CA LEU A 25 -6.23 5.81 3.85
C LEU A 25 -6.74 7.01 4.67
N VAL A 26 -7.92 7.52 4.31
CA VAL A 26 -8.56 8.62 5.06
C VAL A 26 -8.81 8.23 6.51
N ARG A 27 -9.23 6.99 6.79
CA ARG A 27 -9.42 6.50 8.17
C ARG A 27 -8.13 6.47 8.97
N ILE A 28 -7.02 6.03 8.37
CA ILE A 28 -5.69 5.99 9.01
C ILE A 28 -5.15 7.41 9.24
N LEU A 29 -5.33 8.32 8.29
CA LEU A 29 -4.92 9.71 8.49
C LEU A 29 -5.72 10.37 9.63
N LYS A 30 -7.00 10.03 9.76
CA LYS A 30 -7.86 10.52 10.85
C LYS A 30 -7.48 9.98 12.23
N SER A 31 -6.69 8.90 12.33
CA SER A 31 -6.18 8.41 13.63
C SER A 31 -4.94 9.16 14.11
N GLY A 32 -4.48 10.21 13.42
CA GLY A 32 -3.33 11.00 13.81
C GLY A 32 -1.98 10.35 13.47
N THR A 33 -1.99 9.31 12.64
CA THR A 33 -0.78 8.66 12.15
C THR A 33 0.03 9.62 11.27
N ALA A 34 1.36 9.57 11.37
CA ALA A 34 2.22 10.37 10.53
C ALA A 34 1.92 10.15 9.04
N VAL A 35 1.86 11.23 8.26
CA VAL A 35 1.45 11.18 6.85
C VAL A 35 2.33 10.22 6.05
N GLY A 36 3.66 10.28 6.23
CA GLY A 36 4.60 9.38 5.54
C GLY A 36 4.33 7.91 5.84
N VAL A 37 4.03 7.58 7.10
CA VAL A 37 3.67 6.23 7.53
C VAL A 37 2.39 5.75 6.85
N ALA A 38 1.34 6.58 6.91
CA ALA A 38 0.03 6.23 6.37
C ALA A 38 0.11 5.95 4.86
N TYR A 39 0.81 6.82 4.11
CA TYR A 39 1.03 6.62 2.68
C TYR A 39 1.93 5.41 2.39
N GLY A 40 2.93 5.14 3.24
CA GLY A 40 3.80 3.98 3.12
C GLY A 40 3.02 2.66 3.24
N ILE A 41 2.26 2.48 4.32
CA ILE A 41 1.43 1.28 4.54
C ILE A 41 0.39 1.12 3.43
N TRP A 42 -0.24 2.22 3.02
CA TRP A 42 -1.24 2.21 1.97
C TRP A 42 -0.65 1.75 0.63
N ALA A 43 0.48 2.31 0.21
CA ALA A 43 1.17 1.92 -1.02
C ALA A 43 1.63 0.45 -0.96
N ALA A 44 2.21 0.03 0.16
CA ALA A 44 2.67 -1.35 0.36
C ALA A 44 1.52 -2.36 0.26
N SER A 45 0.38 -2.04 0.89
CA SER A 45 -0.83 -2.85 0.86
C SER A 45 -1.38 -2.96 -0.56
N GLY A 46 -1.41 -1.85 -1.32
CA GLY A 46 -1.83 -1.84 -2.72
C GLY A 46 -0.96 -2.75 -3.60
N VAL A 47 0.36 -2.68 -3.45
CA VAL A 47 1.30 -3.53 -4.20
C VAL A 47 1.12 -5.01 -3.83
N ALA A 48 1.06 -5.32 -2.53
CA ALA A 48 0.91 -6.70 -2.05
C ALA A 48 -0.41 -7.32 -2.51
N LEU A 49 -1.53 -6.59 -2.39
CA LEU A 49 -2.84 -7.05 -2.87
C LEU A 49 -2.85 -7.23 -4.38
N THR A 50 -2.26 -6.31 -5.15
CA THR A 50 -2.17 -6.44 -6.61
C THR A 50 -1.36 -7.66 -7.01
N ALA A 51 -0.23 -7.91 -6.34
CA ALA A 51 0.60 -9.09 -6.58
C ALA A 51 -0.13 -10.40 -6.23
N LEU A 52 -0.86 -10.42 -5.11
CA LEU A 52 -1.67 -11.58 -4.71
C LEU A 52 -2.83 -11.82 -5.68
N CYS A 53 -3.57 -10.78 -6.04
CA CYS A 53 -4.64 -10.88 -7.04
C CYS A 53 -4.10 -11.36 -8.39
N ALA A 54 -2.94 -10.86 -8.82
CA ALA A 54 -2.31 -11.33 -10.05
C ALA A 54 -1.93 -12.82 -9.97
N ALA A 55 -1.38 -13.26 -8.84
CA ALA A 55 -1.05 -14.67 -8.62
C ALA A 55 -2.29 -15.57 -8.60
N LEU A 56 -3.37 -15.13 -7.94
CA LEU A 56 -4.62 -15.89 -7.83
C LEU A 56 -5.43 -15.92 -9.14
N LEU A 57 -5.54 -14.79 -9.84
CA LEU A 57 -6.37 -14.68 -11.04
C LEU A 57 -5.71 -15.28 -12.29
N PHE A 58 -4.38 -15.18 -12.39
CA PHE A 58 -3.64 -15.66 -13.56
C PHE A 58 -2.84 -16.94 -13.29
N GLY A 59 -2.88 -17.47 -12.06
CA GLY A 59 -2.18 -18.70 -11.69
C GLY A 59 -0.65 -18.61 -11.76
N HIS A 60 -0.09 -17.40 -11.89
CA HIS A 60 1.35 -17.21 -11.96
C HIS A 60 1.98 -17.29 -10.57
N THR A 61 3.01 -18.13 -10.42
CA THR A 61 3.88 -18.13 -9.25
C THR A 61 4.59 -16.78 -9.12
N LEU A 62 4.53 -16.17 -7.92
CA LEU A 62 5.33 -14.98 -7.62
C LEU A 62 6.81 -15.31 -7.83
N SER A 63 7.46 -14.58 -8.75
CA SER A 63 8.91 -14.69 -8.95
C SER A 63 9.65 -14.30 -7.67
N GLY A 64 10.80 -14.93 -7.40
CA GLY A 64 11.67 -14.55 -6.30
C GLY A 64 12.07 -13.06 -6.32
N THR A 65 12.15 -12.46 -7.52
CA THR A 65 12.39 -11.03 -7.69
C THR A 65 11.22 -10.16 -7.19
N SER A 66 9.98 -10.57 -7.44
CA SER A 66 8.78 -9.89 -6.94
C SER A 66 8.69 -9.95 -5.42
N VAL A 67 9.02 -11.11 -4.84
CA VAL A 67 9.11 -11.28 -3.38
C VAL A 67 10.17 -10.35 -2.78
N GLY A 68 11.35 -10.26 -3.41
CA GLY A 68 12.40 -9.32 -3.01
C GLY A 68 11.94 -7.86 -3.06
N GLY A 69 11.20 -7.47 -4.10
CA GLY A 69 10.59 -6.15 -4.20
C GLY A 69 9.60 -5.85 -3.08
N ILE A 70 8.71 -6.81 -2.76
CA ILE A 70 7.76 -6.69 -1.64
C ILE A 70 8.51 -6.54 -0.31
N ALA A 71 9.58 -7.33 -0.09
CA ALA A 71 10.40 -7.21 1.11
C ALA A 71 11.03 -5.82 1.26
N LEU A 72 11.56 -5.25 0.18
CA LEU A 72 12.11 -3.89 0.19
C LEU A 72 11.05 -2.83 0.51
N ILE A 73 9.84 -2.98 -0.02
CA ILE A 73 8.72 -2.09 0.32
C ILE A 73 8.43 -2.15 1.82
N VAL A 74 8.34 -3.35 2.40
CA VAL A 74 8.11 -3.54 3.84
C VAL A 74 9.21 -2.87 4.67
N VAL A 75 10.48 -3.07 4.30
CA VAL A 75 11.63 -2.41 4.96
C VAL A 75 11.52 -0.89 4.88
N GLY A 76 11.14 -0.35 3.73
CA GLY A 76 10.92 1.09 3.54
C GLY A 76 9.83 1.64 4.47
N VAL A 77 8.72 0.92 4.62
CA VAL A 77 7.63 1.31 5.54
C VAL A 77 8.11 1.34 6.99
N VAL A 78 8.81 0.29 7.44
CA VAL A 78 9.37 0.24 8.81
C VAL A 78 10.35 1.38 9.06
N LEU A 79 11.17 1.75 8.07
CA LEU A 79 12.10 2.86 8.20
C LEU A 79 11.38 4.21 8.35
N VAL A 80 10.30 4.42 7.59
CA VAL A 80 9.47 5.64 7.68
C VAL A 80 8.77 5.73 9.03
N GLU A 81 8.26 4.60 9.54
CA GLU A 81 7.67 4.48 10.89
C GLU A 81 8.65 4.89 11.97
N TRP A 82 9.87 4.32 11.96
CA TRP A 82 10.91 4.70 12.92
C TRP A 82 11.32 6.16 12.81
N GLY A 83 11.44 6.71 11.59
CA GLY A 83 11.70 8.13 11.39
C GLY A 83 10.60 9.02 11.98
N ALA A 84 9.34 8.64 11.80
CA ALA A 84 8.20 9.37 12.35
C ALA A 84 8.19 9.34 13.90
N GLN A 85 8.50 8.21 14.52
CA GLN A 85 8.60 8.10 15.98
C GLN A 85 9.78 8.92 16.54
N ALA A 86 10.93 8.89 15.85
CA ALA A 86 12.10 9.68 16.23
C ALA A 86 11.84 11.20 16.19
N GLY A 87 11.05 11.67 15.21
CA GLY A 87 10.64 13.07 15.11
C GLY A 87 9.75 13.52 16.26
N HIS A 88 8.73 12.73 16.62
CA HIS A 88 7.84 13.03 17.75
C HIS A 88 8.58 13.11 19.09
N ARG A 89 9.59 12.24 19.29
CA ARG A 89 10.36 12.20 20.54
C ARG A 89 11.21 13.47 20.77
N ARG A 90 11.70 14.12 19.70
CA ARG A 90 12.48 15.35 19.81
C ARG A 90 11.63 16.55 20.23
N ILE A 91 10.43 16.68 19.66
CA ILE A 91 9.52 17.81 19.96
C ILE A 91 9.07 17.79 21.43
N GLY A 92 8.89 16.60 22.02
CA GLY A 92 8.52 16.46 23.43
C GLY A 92 9.66 16.69 24.44
N GLN A 93 10.92 16.82 24.01
CA GLN A 93 12.04 17.13 24.91
C GLN A 93 12.43 18.62 24.93
N GLU A 94 11.88 19.42 24.02
CA GLU A 94 12.13 20.87 23.94
C GLU A 94 11.04 21.72 24.62
N LEU A 95 10.07 21.08 25.29
CA LEU A 95 9.02 21.71 26.13
C LEU A 95 9.21 21.32 27.60
#